data_AF-A0A9W3CY58-F1
#
_entry.id   AF-A0A9W3CY58-F1
#
_cell.length_a   1.000
_cell.length_b   1.000
_cell.length_c   1.000
_cell.angle_alpha   90.00
_cell.angle_beta   90.00
_cell.angle_gamma   90.00
#
_symmetry.space_group_name_H-M   'P 1'
#
loop_
_entity.id
_entity.type
_entity.pdbx_description
1 polymer ?
#
loop_
_entity_poly.entity_id
_entity_poly.type
_entity_poly.pdbx_seq_one_letter_code
_entity_poly.pdbx_strand_id
1 'polypeptide(L)'
;MAEAGDENLYAAARDIARALGKDPSAAGDILQILSGYGATGNTSSNSRANASRVGGAYLNLDRSLNSLETQISSYIVEDRPIWSDPVDSRNFLDAVDELISMAGDMRSMAGDKSVAICLSRADELIQQVMFRLQEEFGYVMDRASESFDSDDEFSGEEDNDIGYGVQSQQVIVARPVTDYKIVIEPLQSSVIGDLNAIAVRMVAGGFGKECSRVYSSRRREFLEESLSRLHLRGLSMEEVQESPWQDLEDEIDRWIKAVTMVFRVFFPSERLLCDRVFSDLPVSSVTDLSFMEVCRGTTTQLLNFADAIALGSRLPERLFKVMDLYEAVQDLIPRMETLFSNKYCSPLKHEAVAIHKRLGEAVRGIFMELENLIRRDPPKTAFPGGGIHPITRYVMNYLRAACKSRQSLEQILDHTGNDAGSETRPLSVQLIWVLELLETNLEGKKRTYRDPPLCFLFMMNNGKYILDKATDNELGSILGEDWIVKHAAKLRQYHSNFLRSSWNQVVALLRTESPYLMLIENLKLFKARFDEVCLMQSQWVVTDEQLREELRSSIAGIVSPAYSSFVGRLKASPEINGRRGEPFIAYTVEDLELRIKGLFKER
;
A
#
# COMPACT_ATOMS: atom_id res chain seq x y z
N MET A 1 22.34 29.76 -14.23
CA MET A 1 23.71 29.21 -14.38
C MET A 1 24.10 29.16 -15.85
N ALA A 2 24.27 30.35 -16.45
CA ALA A 2 24.74 30.54 -17.83
C ALA A 2 25.66 31.77 -17.92
N GLU A 3 26.37 32.09 -16.83
CA GLU A 3 27.35 33.18 -16.76
C GLU A 3 28.78 32.67 -16.45
N ALA A 4 28.99 31.35 -16.41
CA ALA A 4 30.31 30.75 -16.16
C ALA A 4 31.08 30.34 -17.44
N GLY A 5 30.52 30.58 -18.63
CA GLY A 5 31.14 30.23 -19.92
C GLY A 5 31.98 31.34 -20.56
N ASP A 6 31.54 32.60 -20.42
CA ASP A 6 32.18 33.73 -21.11
C ASP A 6 33.37 34.35 -20.35
N GLU A 7 33.43 34.23 -19.01
CA GLU A 7 34.62 34.71 -18.28
C GLU A 7 35.88 33.89 -18.57
N ASN A 8 35.74 32.62 -18.97
CA ASN A 8 36.87 31.77 -19.35
C ASN A 8 37.48 32.13 -20.72
N LEU A 9 36.68 32.68 -21.65
CA LEU A 9 37.17 33.15 -22.96
C LEU A 9 37.94 34.47 -22.84
N TYR A 10 37.47 35.38 -21.98
CA TYR A 10 38.16 36.64 -21.71
C TYR A 10 39.45 36.45 -20.90
N ALA A 11 39.49 35.48 -19.99
CA ALA A 11 40.72 35.09 -19.29
C ALA A 11 41.76 34.47 -20.25
N ALA A 12 41.32 33.55 -21.13
CA ALA A 12 42.19 32.93 -22.13
C ALA A 12 42.77 33.93 -23.14
N ALA A 13 41.98 34.90 -23.61
CA ALA A 13 42.46 35.96 -24.50
C ALA A 13 43.50 36.88 -23.83
N ARG A 14 43.35 37.13 -22.52
CA ARG A 14 44.30 37.92 -21.74
C ARG A 14 45.60 37.18 -21.47
N ASP A 15 45.54 35.86 -21.28
CA ASP A 15 46.72 35.01 -21.07
C ASP A 15 47.51 34.78 -22.36
N ILE A 16 46.84 34.70 -23.52
CA ILE A 16 47.48 34.68 -24.85
C ILE A 16 48.17 36.02 -25.13
N ALA A 17 47.52 37.14 -24.81
CA ALA A 17 48.12 38.48 -24.95
C ALA A 17 49.31 38.69 -24.00
N ARG A 18 49.34 38.00 -22.84
CA ARG A 18 50.47 38.04 -21.89
C ARG A 18 51.60 37.07 -22.28
N ALA A 19 51.28 35.95 -22.95
CA ALA A 19 52.24 34.98 -23.48
C ALA A 19 53.01 35.51 -24.70
N LEU A 20 52.43 36.45 -25.46
CA LEU A 20 53.07 37.11 -26.61
C LEU A 20 53.93 38.32 -26.23
N GLY A 21 54.44 38.34 -25.00
CA GLY A 21 55.32 39.39 -24.50
C GLY A 21 56.58 39.56 -25.36
N LYS A 22 56.62 40.71 -26.05
CA LYS A 22 57.76 41.38 -26.72
C LYS A 22 58.11 40.90 -28.12
N ASP A 23 57.26 41.23 -29.10
CA ASP A 23 57.75 41.72 -30.39
C ASP A 23 56.75 42.71 -31.04
N PRO A 24 57.06 44.02 -31.16
CA PRO A 24 56.17 45.02 -31.76
C PRO A 24 56.03 44.91 -33.28
N SER A 25 56.75 43.97 -33.94
CA SER A 25 56.81 43.87 -35.40
C SER A 25 55.72 43.00 -36.03
N ALA A 26 55.06 42.10 -35.29
CA ALA A 26 54.13 41.13 -35.88
C ALA A 26 52.66 41.61 -35.97
N ALA A 27 52.30 42.70 -35.27
CA ALA A 27 50.95 43.27 -35.30
C ALA A 27 50.69 44.15 -36.54
N GLY A 28 51.75 44.65 -37.20
CA GLY A 28 51.64 45.47 -38.41
C GLY A 28 51.29 44.67 -39.67
N ASP A 29 51.83 43.47 -39.80
CA ASP A 29 51.66 42.63 -41.00
C ASP A 29 50.26 42.01 -41.12
N ILE A 30 49.58 41.78 -39.97
CA ILE A 30 48.21 41.20 -39.95
C ILE A 30 47.14 42.24 -40.34
N LEU A 31 47.35 43.53 -40.04
CA LEU A 31 46.46 44.61 -40.47
C LEU A 31 46.63 44.99 -41.95
N GLN A 32 47.79 44.71 -42.54
CA GLN A 32 48.06 44.96 -43.96
C GLN A 32 47.43 43.89 -44.88
N ILE A 33 47.28 42.64 -44.41
CA ILE A 33 46.55 41.59 -45.16
C ILE A 33 45.04 41.83 -45.12
N LEU A 34 44.51 42.38 -44.04
CA LEU A 34 43.07 42.62 -43.87
C LEU A 34 42.56 43.92 -44.54
N SER A 35 43.43 44.86 -44.91
CA SER A 35 43.04 46.11 -45.59
C SER A 35 43.15 46.07 -47.12
N GLY A 36 43.75 45.02 -47.71
CA GLY A 36 44.01 44.92 -49.15
C GLY A 36 42.89 44.36 -50.04
N TYR A 37 41.80 43.84 -49.49
CA TYR A 37 40.73 43.22 -50.30
C TYR A 37 39.48 44.09 -50.53
N GLY A 38 39.49 45.34 -50.05
CA GLY A 38 38.39 46.29 -50.23
C GLY A 38 38.74 47.43 -51.18
N ALA A 39 38.22 47.36 -52.40
CA ALA A 39 38.03 48.46 -53.35
C ALA A 39 39.21 48.89 -54.25
N THR A 40 39.20 48.38 -55.49
CA THR A 40 39.19 49.13 -56.77
C THR A 40 38.64 48.12 -57.80
N GLY A 41 37.70 48.38 -58.70
CA GLY A 41 37.38 49.54 -59.50
C GLY A 41 36.82 48.99 -60.82
N ASN A 42 35.50 48.84 -60.88
CA ASN A 42 34.63 48.85 -62.07
C ASN A 42 35.20 48.35 -63.43
N THR A 43 34.71 47.20 -63.90
CA THR A 43 34.38 46.97 -65.33
C THR A 43 33.37 45.83 -65.45
N SER A 44 32.09 46.23 -65.55
CA SER A 44 31.06 45.65 -66.42
C SER A 44 31.31 44.25 -66.99
N SER A 45 30.75 43.22 -66.35
CA SER A 45 30.13 42.04 -67.03
C SER A 45 29.59 40.94 -66.11
N ASN A 46 29.73 40.98 -64.77
CA ASN A 46 29.28 39.86 -63.90
C ASN A 46 28.30 40.19 -62.75
N SER A 47 27.90 41.46 -62.52
CA SER A 47 26.90 41.80 -61.50
C SER A 47 25.47 41.41 -61.87
N ARG A 48 25.18 41.18 -63.16
CA ARG A 48 23.90 40.60 -63.60
C ARG A 48 23.80 39.09 -63.34
N ALA A 49 24.92 38.37 -63.25
CA ALA A 49 24.90 36.92 -63.03
C ALA A 49 24.57 36.53 -61.58
N ASN A 50 25.14 37.21 -60.57
CA ASN A 50 24.86 36.89 -59.16
C ASN A 50 23.55 37.47 -58.62
N ALA A 51 23.11 38.65 -59.07
CA ALA A 51 21.77 39.17 -58.73
C ALA A 51 20.64 38.34 -59.39
N SER A 52 20.90 37.78 -60.59
CA SER A 52 19.96 36.86 -61.24
C SER A 52 19.90 35.47 -60.60
N ARG A 53 21.00 35.01 -59.98
CA ARG A 53 21.04 33.73 -59.25
C ARG A 53 20.33 33.81 -57.89
N VAL A 54 20.53 34.90 -57.14
CA VAL A 54 19.84 35.12 -55.85
C VAL A 54 18.35 35.43 -56.06
N GLY A 55 18.01 36.26 -57.05
CA GLY A 55 16.61 36.49 -57.45
C GLY A 55 15.94 35.25 -58.06
N GLY A 56 16.69 34.42 -58.79
CA GLY A 56 16.19 33.16 -59.36
C GLY A 56 15.92 32.08 -58.30
N ALA A 57 16.78 31.97 -57.28
CA ALA A 57 16.56 31.08 -56.15
C ALA A 57 15.33 31.50 -55.33
N TYR A 58 15.18 32.80 -55.05
CA TYR A 58 14.00 33.36 -54.38
C TYR A 58 12.71 33.14 -55.20
N LEU A 59 12.72 33.43 -56.50
CA LEU A 59 11.53 33.25 -57.35
C LEU A 59 11.12 31.79 -57.51
N ASN A 60 12.07 30.85 -57.48
CA ASN A 60 11.76 29.43 -57.50
C ASN A 60 11.18 28.98 -56.17
N LEU A 61 11.76 29.42 -55.05
CA LEU A 61 11.28 29.14 -53.71
C LEU A 61 9.86 29.69 -53.47
N ASP A 62 9.60 30.94 -53.87
CA ASP A 62 8.29 31.57 -53.73
C ASP A 62 7.23 30.90 -54.63
N ARG A 63 7.58 30.46 -55.84
CA ARG A 63 6.67 29.68 -56.69
C ARG A 63 6.36 28.31 -56.10
N SER A 64 7.37 27.59 -55.60
CA SER A 64 7.16 26.29 -54.97
C SER A 64 6.33 26.42 -53.70
N LEU A 65 6.58 27.45 -52.88
CA LEU A 65 5.77 27.74 -51.70
C LEU A 65 4.32 28.09 -52.07
N ASN A 66 4.07 28.88 -53.12
CA ASN A 66 2.71 29.17 -53.60
C ASN A 66 1.97 27.90 -54.08
N SER A 67 2.69 26.96 -54.73
CA SER A 67 2.13 25.68 -55.14
C SER A 67 1.73 24.83 -53.94
N LEU A 68 2.64 24.71 -52.96
CA LEU A 68 2.37 23.98 -51.71
C LEU A 68 1.24 24.63 -50.92
N GLU A 69 1.22 25.95 -50.82
CA GLU A 69 0.16 26.70 -50.13
C GLU A 69 -1.20 26.45 -50.78
N THR A 70 -1.29 26.42 -52.11
CA THR A 70 -2.54 26.10 -52.81
C THR A 70 -2.98 24.66 -52.55
N GLN A 71 -2.06 23.71 -52.61
CA GLN A 71 -2.34 22.28 -52.37
C GLN A 71 -2.76 22.02 -50.93
N ILE A 72 -2.00 22.54 -49.96
CA ILE A 72 -2.25 22.36 -48.52
C ILE A 72 -3.54 23.08 -48.11
N SER A 73 -3.79 24.29 -48.61
CA SER A 73 -5.01 25.04 -48.28
C SER A 73 -6.28 24.30 -48.71
N SER A 74 -6.23 23.48 -49.78
CA SER A 74 -7.39 22.66 -50.16
C SER A 74 -7.77 21.66 -49.06
N TYR A 75 -6.78 21.04 -48.41
CA TYR A 75 -7.01 20.10 -47.31
C TYR A 75 -7.34 20.80 -45.98
N ILE A 76 -6.86 22.03 -45.75
CA ILE A 76 -7.16 22.79 -44.53
C ILE A 76 -8.60 23.33 -44.54
N VAL A 77 -9.08 23.80 -45.69
CA VAL A 77 -10.42 24.40 -45.83
C VAL A 77 -11.52 23.35 -45.90
N GLU A 78 -11.18 22.12 -46.29
CA GLU A 78 -12.12 21.02 -46.38
C GLU A 78 -12.49 20.46 -44.98
N ASP A 79 -13.79 20.43 -44.69
CA ASP A 79 -14.37 19.91 -43.43
C ASP A 79 -14.49 18.37 -43.42
N ARG A 80 -13.85 17.68 -44.36
CA ARG A 80 -13.84 16.20 -44.42
C ARG A 80 -12.57 15.65 -43.79
N PRO A 81 -12.62 14.54 -43.02
CA PRO A 81 -11.40 13.96 -42.45
C PRO A 81 -10.49 13.42 -43.55
N ILE A 82 -9.23 13.86 -43.57
CA ILE A 82 -8.23 13.51 -44.58
C ILE A 82 -7.94 12.00 -44.57
N TRP A 83 -7.95 11.38 -43.38
CA TRP A 83 -7.74 9.92 -43.23
C TRP A 83 -8.96 9.05 -43.59
N SER A 84 -9.99 9.65 -44.18
CA SER A 84 -11.09 8.90 -44.79
C SER A 84 -10.69 8.26 -46.13
N ASP A 85 -9.72 8.85 -46.84
CA ASP A 85 -9.17 8.32 -48.09
C ASP A 85 -7.64 8.14 -47.96
N PRO A 86 -7.11 6.90 -48.09
CA PRO A 86 -5.66 6.63 -48.06
C PRO A 86 -4.85 7.39 -49.13
N VAL A 87 -5.48 7.84 -50.22
CA VAL A 87 -4.83 8.63 -51.26
C VAL A 87 -4.66 10.08 -50.80
N ASP A 88 -5.72 10.66 -50.24
CA ASP A 88 -5.70 12.03 -49.72
C ASP A 88 -4.71 12.15 -48.55
N SER A 89 -4.65 11.16 -47.64
CA SER A 89 -3.68 11.17 -46.54
C SER A 89 -2.23 11.12 -47.02
N ARG A 90 -1.90 10.28 -47.99
CA ARG A 90 -0.53 10.21 -48.57
C ARG A 90 -0.14 11.51 -49.27
N ASN A 91 -1.02 12.02 -50.14
CA ASN A 91 -0.76 13.26 -50.88
C ASN A 91 -0.61 14.47 -49.95
N PHE A 92 -1.37 14.51 -48.86
CA PHE A 92 -1.24 15.54 -47.84
C PHE A 92 0.09 15.42 -47.10
N LEU A 93 0.44 14.23 -46.62
CA LEU A 93 1.69 13.98 -45.91
C LEU A 93 2.94 14.30 -46.76
N ASP A 94 2.93 13.94 -48.05
CA ASP A 94 4.02 14.26 -48.99
C ASP A 94 4.19 15.79 -49.14
N ALA A 95 3.08 16.54 -49.25
CA ALA A 95 3.11 18.00 -49.31
C ALA A 95 3.63 18.63 -48.01
N VAL A 96 3.33 18.03 -46.86
CA VAL A 96 3.85 18.45 -45.56
C VAL A 96 5.35 18.20 -45.46
N ASP A 97 5.85 17.05 -45.93
CA ASP A 97 7.28 16.74 -45.95
C ASP A 97 8.06 17.73 -46.82
N GLU A 98 7.51 18.06 -48.00
CA GLU A 98 8.08 19.08 -48.89
C GLU A 98 8.09 20.46 -48.22
N LEU A 99 7.02 20.85 -47.52
CA LEU A 99 6.94 22.13 -46.80
C LEU A 99 7.97 22.20 -45.65
N ILE A 100 8.08 21.16 -44.83
CA ILE A 100 9.03 21.11 -43.71
C ILE A 100 10.46 21.13 -44.24
N SER A 101 10.78 20.36 -45.29
CA SER A 101 12.09 20.36 -45.93
C SER A 101 12.44 21.75 -46.48
N MET A 102 11.51 22.37 -47.20
CA MET A 102 11.70 23.71 -47.76
C MET A 102 11.92 24.77 -46.67
N ALA A 103 11.15 24.71 -45.57
CA ALA A 103 11.33 25.59 -44.43
C ALA A 103 12.69 25.37 -43.73
N GLY A 104 13.13 24.13 -43.61
CA GLY A 104 14.47 23.78 -43.10
C GLY A 104 15.58 24.39 -43.94
N ASP A 105 15.51 24.25 -45.25
CA ASP A 105 16.47 24.84 -46.21
C ASP A 105 16.46 26.37 -46.12
N MET A 106 15.28 26.99 -46.06
CA MET A 106 15.13 28.45 -45.89
C MET A 106 15.76 28.95 -44.58
N ARG A 107 15.59 28.20 -43.48
CA ARG A 107 16.14 28.55 -42.17
C ARG A 107 17.67 28.52 -42.16
N SER A 108 18.29 27.70 -43.02
CA SER A 108 19.75 27.70 -43.24
C SER A 108 20.25 28.91 -44.05
N MET A 109 19.37 29.56 -44.82
CA MET A 109 19.65 30.69 -45.72
C MET A 109 19.16 32.05 -45.18
N ALA A 110 18.81 32.12 -43.89
CA ALA A 110 18.08 33.24 -43.25
C ALA A 110 18.83 34.60 -43.20
N GLY A 111 19.99 34.74 -43.83
CA GLY A 111 20.72 36.01 -43.93
C GLY A 111 20.12 37.02 -44.92
N ASP A 112 19.19 36.60 -45.79
CA ASP A 112 18.55 37.44 -46.80
C ASP A 112 17.12 37.86 -46.36
N LYS A 113 16.81 39.16 -46.46
CA LYS A 113 15.50 39.73 -46.11
C LYS A 113 14.36 39.13 -46.95
N SER A 114 14.64 38.74 -48.19
CA SER A 114 13.63 38.15 -49.08
C SER A 114 13.28 36.72 -48.64
N VAL A 115 14.28 35.90 -48.33
CA VAL A 115 14.12 34.54 -47.79
C VAL A 115 13.41 34.57 -46.43
N ALA A 116 13.64 35.58 -45.60
CA ALA A 116 12.96 35.74 -44.31
C ALA A 116 11.42 35.90 -44.45
N ILE A 117 10.94 36.55 -45.51
CA ILE A 117 9.50 36.73 -45.78
C ILE A 117 8.86 35.40 -46.24
N CYS A 118 9.56 34.63 -47.07
CA CYS A 118 9.09 33.30 -47.46
C CYS A 118 9.10 32.33 -46.27
N LEU A 119 10.12 32.42 -45.41
CA LEU A 119 10.21 31.63 -44.20
C LEU A 119 9.07 31.94 -43.22
N SER A 120 8.71 33.22 -43.02
CA SER A 120 7.56 33.55 -42.16
C SER A 120 6.25 32.99 -42.71
N ARG A 121 6.04 33.05 -44.04
CA ARG A 121 4.85 32.48 -44.69
C ARG A 121 4.82 30.95 -44.58
N ALA A 122 5.97 30.30 -44.76
CA ALA A 122 6.09 28.86 -44.57
C ALA A 122 5.88 28.44 -43.11
N ASP A 123 6.41 29.19 -42.14
CA ASP A 123 6.19 28.94 -40.70
C ASP A 123 4.70 29.12 -40.34
N GLU A 124 4.00 30.12 -40.90
CA GLU A 124 2.54 30.28 -40.74
C GLU A 124 1.76 29.09 -41.33
N LEU A 125 2.13 28.64 -42.53
CA LEU A 125 1.50 27.48 -43.16
C LEU A 125 1.78 26.19 -42.37
N ILE A 126 2.99 26.01 -41.84
CA ILE A 126 3.33 24.90 -40.94
C ILE A 126 2.43 24.95 -39.70
N GLN A 127 2.22 26.10 -39.07
CA GLN A 127 1.31 26.20 -37.91
C GLN A 127 -0.11 25.72 -38.26
N GLN A 128 -0.65 26.11 -39.41
CA GLN A 128 -1.99 25.68 -39.85
C GLN A 128 -2.05 24.18 -40.15
N VAL A 129 -1.05 23.65 -40.86
CA VAL A 129 -0.89 22.20 -41.12
C VAL A 129 -0.85 21.42 -39.82
N MET A 130 -0.08 21.90 -38.84
CA MET A 130 0.13 21.19 -37.57
C MET A 130 -1.13 21.22 -36.70
N PHE A 131 -1.93 22.28 -36.80
CA PHE A 131 -3.27 22.30 -36.22
C PHE A 131 -4.18 21.25 -36.89
N ARG A 132 -4.17 21.17 -38.22
CA ARG A 132 -4.97 20.17 -38.93
C ARG A 132 -4.52 18.73 -38.62
N LEU A 133 -3.21 18.49 -38.55
CA LEU A 133 -2.66 17.19 -38.16
C LEU A 133 -3.05 16.79 -36.71
N GLN A 134 -3.22 17.76 -35.79
CA GLN A 134 -3.74 17.47 -34.45
C GLN A 134 -5.18 16.95 -34.50
N GLU A 135 -6.04 17.58 -35.32
CA GLU A 135 -7.43 17.15 -35.49
C GLU A 135 -7.51 15.76 -36.11
N GLU A 136 -6.74 15.51 -37.19
CA GLU A 136 -6.70 14.21 -37.86
C GLU A 136 -6.10 13.11 -36.96
N PHE A 137 -5.08 13.44 -36.14
CA PHE A 137 -4.54 12.50 -35.16
C PHE A 137 -5.62 12.06 -34.15
N GLY A 138 -6.43 13.01 -33.68
CA GLY A 138 -7.58 12.72 -32.83
C GLY A 138 -8.61 11.84 -33.54
N TYR A 139 -9.01 12.22 -34.77
CA TYR A 139 -9.97 11.46 -35.57
C TYR A 139 -9.54 10.01 -35.84
N VAL A 140 -8.27 9.79 -36.20
CA VAL A 140 -7.73 8.43 -36.45
C VAL A 140 -7.79 7.57 -35.19
N MET A 141 -7.55 8.14 -34.01
CA MET A 141 -7.70 7.43 -32.73
C MET A 141 -9.17 7.15 -32.41
N ASP A 142 -10.07 8.12 -32.60
CA ASP A 142 -11.49 7.99 -32.25
C ASP A 142 -12.20 6.94 -33.13
N ARG A 143 -11.90 6.92 -34.44
CA ARG A 143 -12.44 5.91 -35.38
C ARG A 143 -12.06 4.47 -35.00
N ALA A 144 -10.90 4.28 -34.41
CA ALA A 144 -10.45 2.95 -34.02
C ALA A 144 -11.25 2.38 -32.85
N SER A 145 -11.73 3.25 -31.95
CA SER A 145 -12.61 2.87 -30.85
C SER A 145 -14.00 2.42 -31.33
N GLU A 146 -14.55 3.06 -32.38
CA GLU A 146 -15.86 2.69 -32.94
C GLU A 146 -15.87 1.34 -33.67
N SER A 147 -14.73 0.93 -34.25
CA SER A 147 -14.61 -0.36 -34.97
C SER A 147 -14.63 -1.60 -34.08
N PHE A 148 -14.48 -1.44 -32.76
CA PHE A 148 -14.52 -2.55 -31.80
C PHE A 148 -15.95 -2.85 -31.30
N ASP A 149 -16.86 -1.87 -31.32
CA ASP A 149 -18.24 -2.04 -30.84
C ASP A 149 -19.16 -2.72 -31.89
N SER A 150 -18.74 -2.85 -33.15
CA SER A 150 -19.59 -3.41 -34.23
C SER A 150 -19.51 -4.92 -34.39
N ASP A 151 -18.48 -5.59 -33.85
CA ASP A 151 -18.16 -6.98 -34.19
C ASP A 151 -18.32 -7.99 -33.03
N ASP A 152 -18.79 -7.56 -31.86
CA ASP A 152 -19.03 -8.44 -30.69
C ASP A 152 -20.53 -8.72 -30.42
N GLU A 153 -21.35 -8.75 -31.48
CA GLU A 153 -22.58 -9.57 -31.46
C GLU A 153 -22.18 -11.04 -31.63
N PHE A 154 -22.14 -11.74 -30.49
CA PHE A 154 -22.10 -13.21 -30.38
C PHE A 154 -22.85 -13.89 -31.54
N SER A 155 -22.12 -14.35 -32.56
CA SER A 155 -22.60 -15.38 -33.47
C SER A 155 -22.48 -16.71 -32.75
N GLY A 156 -23.47 -16.98 -31.89
CA GLY A 156 -23.71 -18.32 -31.38
C GLY A 156 -24.17 -19.20 -32.54
N GLU A 157 -23.24 -19.92 -33.16
CA GLU A 157 -23.58 -21.06 -33.98
C GLU A 157 -24.20 -22.13 -33.08
N GLU A 158 -25.53 -22.19 -33.12
CA GLU A 158 -26.32 -23.32 -32.62
C GLU A 158 -26.05 -24.54 -33.49
N ASP A 159 -25.17 -25.43 -33.03
CA ASP A 159 -25.19 -26.82 -33.49
C ASP A 159 -25.96 -27.67 -32.46
N ASN A 160 -27.21 -27.95 -32.82
CA ASN A 160 -28.03 -29.00 -32.21
C ASN A 160 -27.52 -30.38 -32.67
N ASP A 161 -27.04 -31.22 -31.75
CA ASP A 161 -27.52 -32.62 -31.70
C ASP A 161 -27.31 -33.26 -30.30
N ILE A 162 -28.20 -34.21 -30.02
CA ILE A 162 -28.76 -34.61 -28.74
C ILE A 162 -27.97 -35.73 -28.04
N GLY A 163 -27.92 -35.69 -26.70
CA GLY A 163 -27.52 -36.84 -25.87
C GLY A 163 -27.84 -36.67 -24.39
N TYR A 164 -29.00 -37.18 -23.95
CA TYR A 164 -29.52 -37.14 -22.58
C TYR A 164 -28.54 -37.71 -21.51
N GLY A 165 -28.38 -36.98 -20.41
CA GLY A 165 -27.73 -37.48 -19.18
C GLY A 165 -27.72 -36.46 -18.04
N VAL A 166 -28.69 -36.57 -17.13
CA VAL A 166 -28.83 -35.76 -15.91
C VAL A 166 -27.65 -36.04 -14.96
N GLN A 167 -26.90 -35.00 -14.52
CA GLN A 167 -26.49 -34.74 -13.12
C GLN A 167 -25.46 -33.60 -12.97
N SER A 168 -25.74 -32.71 -12.00
CA SER A 168 -24.85 -31.73 -11.32
C SER A 168 -24.55 -30.40 -12.03
N GLN A 169 -25.24 -29.34 -11.58
CA GLN A 169 -24.84 -27.94 -11.76
C GLN A 169 -23.48 -27.70 -11.07
N GLN A 170 -22.40 -27.75 -11.84
CA GLN A 170 -21.18 -27.00 -11.52
C GLN A 170 -21.31 -25.62 -12.15
N VAL A 171 -21.45 -24.60 -11.30
CA VAL A 171 -21.19 -23.22 -11.69
C VAL A 171 -19.77 -23.19 -12.25
N ILE A 172 -19.61 -22.77 -13.51
CA ILE A 172 -18.29 -22.48 -14.08
C ILE A 172 -17.77 -21.25 -13.34
N VAL A 173 -17.08 -21.48 -12.23
CA VAL A 173 -16.34 -20.43 -11.53
C VAL A 173 -15.17 -20.07 -12.43
N ALA A 174 -15.19 -18.86 -12.98
CA ALA A 174 -14.04 -18.31 -13.69
C ALA A 174 -12.80 -18.45 -12.79
N ARG A 175 -11.76 -19.13 -13.28
CA ARG A 175 -10.49 -19.23 -12.56
C ARG A 175 -9.94 -17.82 -12.34
N PRO A 176 -9.41 -17.48 -11.15
CA PRO A 176 -8.74 -16.19 -10.96
C PRO A 176 -7.62 -16.07 -12.00
N VAL A 177 -7.58 -14.95 -12.72
CA VAL A 177 -6.55 -14.67 -13.73
C VAL A 177 -5.21 -14.59 -13.01
N THR A 178 -4.45 -15.69 -13.05
CA THR A 178 -3.11 -15.77 -12.43
C THR A 178 -2.00 -15.34 -13.37
N ASP A 179 -2.27 -15.24 -14.68
CA ASP A 179 -1.32 -14.84 -15.70
C ASP A 179 -1.75 -13.49 -16.30
N TYR A 180 -1.11 -12.41 -15.85
CA TYR A 180 -1.36 -11.05 -16.34
C TYR A 180 -0.62 -10.78 -17.66
N LYS A 181 -0.41 -11.80 -18.50
CA LYS A 181 0.11 -11.65 -19.88
C LYS A 181 -0.96 -11.21 -20.88
N ILE A 182 -1.98 -10.50 -20.40
CA ILE A 182 -3.00 -9.90 -21.26
C ILE A 182 -2.45 -8.51 -21.63
N VAL A 183 -1.80 -8.41 -22.78
CA VAL A 183 -1.58 -7.11 -23.42
C VAL A 183 -2.86 -6.79 -24.17
N ILE A 184 -3.56 -5.73 -23.76
CA ILE A 184 -4.67 -5.22 -24.54
C ILE A 184 -4.03 -4.47 -25.70
N GLU A 185 -4.05 -5.02 -26.91
CA GLU A 185 -3.76 -4.24 -28.12
C GLU A 185 -5.05 -3.54 -28.53
N PRO A 186 -5.25 -2.26 -28.18
CA PRO A 186 -6.55 -1.61 -28.37
C PRO A 186 -6.71 -1.09 -29.81
N LEU A 187 -5.63 -1.04 -30.60
CA LEU A 187 -5.61 -0.41 -31.93
C LEU A 187 -5.04 -1.38 -32.97
N GLN A 188 -5.66 -1.41 -34.15
CA GLN A 188 -5.19 -2.18 -35.30
C GLN A 188 -3.83 -1.66 -35.81
N SER A 189 -3.02 -2.54 -36.40
CA SER A 189 -1.67 -2.15 -36.88
C SER A 189 -1.68 -1.10 -37.99
N SER A 190 -2.76 -1.02 -38.79
CA SER A 190 -2.96 0.03 -39.80
C SER A 190 -3.11 1.41 -39.17
N VAL A 191 -3.98 1.52 -38.16
CA VAL A 191 -4.22 2.75 -37.39
C VAL A 191 -2.93 3.22 -36.71
N ILE A 192 -2.16 2.29 -36.12
CA ILE A 192 -0.87 2.62 -35.49
C ILE A 192 0.11 3.19 -36.52
N GLY A 193 0.13 2.65 -37.74
CA GLY A 193 0.96 3.16 -38.84
C GLY A 193 0.56 4.58 -39.25
N ASP A 194 -0.74 4.85 -39.35
CA ASP A 194 -1.27 6.20 -39.64
C ASP A 194 -0.92 7.20 -38.54
N LEU A 195 -1.10 6.83 -37.27
CA LEU A 195 -0.73 7.67 -36.12
C LEU A 195 0.78 7.96 -36.08
N ASN A 196 1.61 6.95 -36.37
CA ASN A 196 3.05 7.11 -36.46
C ASN A 196 3.44 8.08 -37.58
N ALA A 197 2.84 7.94 -38.76
CA ALA A 197 3.10 8.83 -39.90
C ALA A 197 2.78 10.29 -39.58
N ILE A 198 1.68 10.55 -38.86
CA ILE A 198 1.33 11.89 -38.38
C ILE A 198 2.33 12.37 -37.32
N ALA A 199 2.63 11.54 -36.31
CA ALA A 199 3.51 11.89 -35.21
C ALA A 199 4.93 12.28 -35.67
N VAL A 200 5.49 11.55 -36.64
CA VAL A 200 6.81 11.84 -37.24
C VAL A 200 6.86 13.27 -37.81
N ARG A 201 5.83 13.67 -38.55
CA ARG A 201 5.75 15.00 -39.17
C ARG A 201 5.47 16.11 -38.16
N MET A 202 4.61 15.84 -37.18
CA MET A 202 4.37 16.77 -36.08
C MET A 202 5.66 17.07 -35.29
N VAL A 203 6.47 16.04 -35.01
CA VAL A 203 7.75 16.23 -34.31
C VAL A 203 8.77 16.92 -35.20
N ALA A 204 8.86 16.58 -36.49
CA ALA A 204 9.72 17.27 -37.44
C ALA A 204 9.38 18.77 -37.57
N GLY A 205 8.10 19.12 -37.50
CA GLY A 205 7.62 20.51 -37.46
C GLY A 205 7.83 21.24 -36.12
N GLY A 206 8.29 20.56 -35.06
CA GLY A 206 8.49 21.13 -33.74
C GLY A 206 7.29 21.05 -32.79
N PHE A 207 6.23 20.32 -33.14
CA PHE A 207 4.95 20.21 -32.42
C PHE A 207 4.82 18.90 -31.62
N GLY A 208 5.94 18.36 -31.14
CA GLY A 208 5.94 17.09 -30.40
C GLY A 208 5.14 17.15 -29.09
N LYS A 209 5.03 18.32 -28.44
CA LYS A 209 4.25 18.49 -27.21
C LYS A 209 2.76 18.46 -27.49
N GLU A 210 2.34 19.10 -28.57
CA GLU A 210 0.97 19.14 -29.04
C GLU A 210 0.53 17.73 -29.46
N CYS A 211 1.39 16.99 -30.18
CA CYS A 211 1.16 15.58 -30.50
C CYS A 211 0.98 14.73 -29.22
N SER A 212 1.87 14.88 -28.24
CA SER A 212 1.76 14.22 -26.93
C SER A 212 0.44 14.56 -26.24
N ARG A 213 0.00 15.82 -26.30
CA ARG A 213 -1.24 16.27 -25.65
C ARG A 213 -2.49 15.65 -26.27
N VAL A 214 -2.55 15.58 -27.61
CA VAL A 214 -3.70 14.96 -28.30
C VAL A 214 -3.74 13.46 -27.99
N TYR A 215 -2.59 12.78 -28.11
CA TYR A 215 -2.45 11.38 -27.73
C TYR A 215 -2.91 11.15 -26.29
N SER A 216 -2.37 11.92 -25.34
CA SER A 216 -2.60 11.71 -23.93
C SER A 216 -4.02 12.03 -23.47
N SER A 217 -4.74 12.93 -24.16
CA SER A 217 -6.15 13.23 -23.89
C SER A 217 -7.04 12.03 -24.18
N ARG A 218 -6.98 11.46 -25.40
CA ARG A 218 -7.86 10.35 -25.80
C ARG A 218 -7.56 9.07 -25.05
N ARG A 219 -6.27 8.76 -24.86
CA ARG A 219 -5.87 7.57 -24.11
C ARG A 219 -6.25 7.66 -22.63
N ARG A 220 -6.30 8.87 -22.06
CA ARG A 220 -6.80 9.08 -20.70
C ARG A 220 -8.30 8.82 -20.58
N GLU A 221 -9.11 9.31 -21.52
CA GLU A 221 -10.55 9.03 -21.56
C GLU A 221 -10.82 7.51 -21.61
N PHE A 222 -10.08 6.78 -22.45
CA PHE A 222 -10.16 5.31 -22.51
C PHE A 222 -9.79 4.63 -21.18
N LEU A 223 -8.73 5.10 -20.51
CA LEU A 223 -8.33 4.58 -19.20
C LEU A 223 -9.37 4.88 -18.12
N GLU A 224 -9.92 6.09 -18.09
CA GLU A 224 -10.96 6.51 -17.15
C GLU A 224 -12.23 5.67 -17.32
N GLU A 225 -12.66 5.42 -18.56
CA GLU A 225 -13.78 4.53 -18.85
C GLU A 225 -13.49 3.09 -18.39
N SER A 226 -12.28 2.59 -18.66
CA SER A 226 -11.86 1.26 -18.23
C SER A 226 -11.82 1.11 -16.70
N LEU A 227 -11.43 2.17 -15.98
CA LEU A 227 -11.45 2.23 -14.52
C LEU A 227 -12.88 2.33 -13.97
N SER A 228 -13.78 3.04 -14.65
CA SER A 228 -15.18 3.12 -14.26
C SER A 228 -15.86 1.74 -14.25
N ARG A 229 -15.48 0.86 -15.20
CA ARG A 229 -15.91 -0.55 -15.25
C ARG A 229 -15.37 -1.40 -14.09
N LEU A 230 -14.27 -0.98 -13.47
CA LEU A 230 -13.74 -1.59 -12.25
C LEU A 230 -14.44 -1.10 -10.97
N HIS A 231 -15.45 -0.22 -11.11
CA HIS A 231 -16.28 0.30 -10.02
C HIS A 231 -15.48 1.02 -8.92
N LEU A 232 -14.36 1.66 -9.27
CA LEU A 232 -13.64 2.55 -8.37
C LEU A 232 -14.40 3.85 -8.20
N ARG A 233 -14.75 4.19 -6.96
CA ARG A 233 -15.24 5.52 -6.63
C ARG A 233 -14.03 6.41 -6.48
N GLY A 234 -13.88 7.41 -7.34
CA GLY A 234 -12.81 8.40 -7.28
C GLY A 234 -12.95 9.34 -6.08
N LEU A 235 -12.92 8.78 -4.87
CA LEU A 235 -13.21 9.50 -3.63
C LEU A 235 -12.14 10.55 -3.35
N SER A 236 -12.60 11.75 -3.00
CA SER A 236 -11.77 12.81 -2.45
C SER A 236 -11.36 12.52 -1.01
N MET A 237 -10.35 13.26 -0.53
CA MET A 237 -9.88 13.17 0.85
C MET A 237 -11.01 13.35 1.89
N GLU A 238 -11.92 14.29 1.63
CA GLU A 238 -13.04 14.62 2.53
C GLU A 238 -14.07 13.49 2.56
N GLU A 239 -14.44 12.95 1.40
CA GLU A 239 -15.37 11.83 1.29
C GLU A 239 -14.84 10.56 1.97
N VAL A 240 -13.52 10.30 1.90
CA VAL A 240 -12.89 9.19 2.63
C VAL A 240 -12.99 9.36 4.14
N GLN A 241 -12.93 10.60 4.65
CA GLN A 241 -13.04 10.86 6.09
C GLN A 241 -14.47 10.76 6.61
N GLU A 242 -15.46 11.15 5.80
CA GLU A 242 -16.87 11.12 6.18
C GLU A 242 -17.52 9.73 6.02
N SER A 243 -16.94 8.87 5.16
CA SER A 243 -17.49 7.55 4.87
C SER A 243 -17.43 6.60 6.07
N PRO A 244 -18.44 5.73 6.26
CA PRO A 244 -18.40 4.70 7.28
C PRO A 244 -17.31 3.68 6.94
N TRP A 245 -16.69 3.11 7.98
CA TRP A 245 -15.53 2.23 7.78
C TRP A 245 -15.86 0.99 6.93
N GLN A 246 -17.03 0.38 7.10
CA GLN A 246 -17.43 -0.80 6.31
C GLN A 246 -17.43 -0.54 4.80
N ASP A 247 -17.92 0.63 4.37
CA ASP A 247 -17.91 0.99 2.95
C ASP A 247 -16.48 1.21 2.44
N LEU A 248 -15.59 1.74 3.30
CA LEU A 248 -14.16 1.90 3.00
C LEU A 248 -13.44 0.55 2.92
N GLU A 249 -13.81 -0.45 3.72
CA GLU A 249 -13.22 -1.80 3.63
C GLU A 249 -13.47 -2.41 2.24
N ASP A 250 -14.70 -2.30 1.74
CA ASP A 250 -15.07 -2.77 0.40
C ASP A 250 -14.40 -1.95 -0.70
N GLU A 251 -14.21 -0.64 -0.48
CA GLU A 251 -13.52 0.23 -1.43
C GLU A 251 -12.02 -0.08 -1.49
N ILE A 252 -11.37 -0.38 -0.35
CA ILE A 252 -9.97 -0.82 -0.31
C ILE A 252 -9.80 -2.12 -1.11
N ASP A 253 -10.72 -3.07 -0.98
CA ASP A 253 -10.66 -4.32 -1.75
C ASP A 253 -10.82 -4.10 -3.27
N ARG A 254 -11.65 -3.13 -3.67
CA ARG A 254 -11.78 -2.70 -5.07
C ARG A 254 -10.53 -1.97 -5.55
N TRP A 255 -9.97 -1.09 -4.72
CA TRP A 255 -8.72 -0.38 -4.98
C TRP A 255 -7.55 -1.33 -5.22
N ILE A 256 -7.37 -2.36 -4.38
CA ILE A 256 -6.28 -3.34 -4.54
C ILE A 256 -6.39 -4.07 -5.89
N LYS A 257 -7.61 -4.50 -6.26
CA LYS A 257 -7.86 -5.14 -7.56
C LYS A 257 -7.58 -4.19 -8.72
N ALA A 258 -8.02 -2.94 -8.62
CA ALA A 258 -7.85 -1.96 -9.68
C ALA A 258 -6.38 -1.56 -9.87
N VAL A 259 -5.63 -1.30 -8.79
CA VAL A 259 -4.18 -1.04 -8.85
C VAL A 259 -3.45 -2.21 -9.50
N THR A 260 -3.85 -3.42 -9.15
CA THR A 260 -3.27 -4.63 -9.77
C THR A 260 -3.53 -4.63 -11.28
N MET A 261 -4.75 -4.35 -11.74
CA MET A 261 -5.05 -4.26 -13.18
C MET A 261 -4.32 -3.12 -13.88
N VAL A 262 -4.30 -1.93 -13.27
CA VAL A 262 -3.65 -0.73 -13.83
C VAL A 262 -2.17 -0.99 -14.07
N PHE A 263 -1.46 -1.49 -13.06
CA PHE A 263 0.00 -1.65 -13.14
C PHE A 263 0.45 -2.96 -13.79
N ARG A 264 -0.42 -3.98 -13.88
CA ARG A 264 -0.08 -5.25 -14.55
C ARG A 264 -0.57 -5.35 -15.98
N VAL A 265 -1.62 -4.62 -16.35
CA VAL A 265 -2.28 -4.74 -17.66
C VAL A 265 -2.29 -3.40 -18.38
N PHE A 266 -2.93 -2.37 -17.82
CA PHE A 266 -3.18 -1.13 -18.56
C PHE A 266 -1.91 -0.33 -18.85
N PHE A 267 -1.09 -0.04 -17.85
CA PHE A 267 0.14 0.74 -18.05
C PHE A 267 1.17 0.01 -18.93
N PRO A 268 1.43 -1.31 -18.78
CA PRO A 268 2.27 -2.02 -19.73
C PRO A 268 1.72 -1.99 -21.17
N SER A 269 0.41 -2.16 -21.35
CA SER A 269 -0.23 -2.11 -22.68
C SER A 269 -0.12 -0.71 -23.30
N GLU A 270 -0.34 0.32 -22.49
CA GLU A 270 -0.21 1.71 -22.92
C GLU A 270 1.25 2.06 -23.26
N ARG A 271 2.22 1.53 -22.51
CA ARG A 271 3.64 1.71 -22.83
C ARG A 271 3.98 1.11 -24.19
N LEU A 272 3.52 -0.11 -24.46
CA LEU A 272 3.72 -0.77 -25.74
C LEU A 272 3.06 0.01 -26.89
N LEU A 273 1.87 0.56 -26.67
CA LEU A 273 1.19 1.37 -27.66
C LEU A 273 1.97 2.66 -27.96
N CYS A 274 2.39 3.39 -26.93
CA CYS A 274 3.26 4.56 -27.07
C CYS A 274 4.53 4.22 -27.87
N ASP A 275 5.22 3.14 -27.51
CA ASP A 275 6.47 2.74 -28.17
C ASP A 275 6.24 2.39 -29.66
N ARG A 276 5.06 1.86 -30.03
CA ARG A 276 4.68 1.58 -31.43
C ARG A 276 4.27 2.83 -32.20
N VAL A 277 3.46 3.70 -31.62
CA VAL A 277 3.01 4.96 -32.27
C VAL A 277 4.19 5.89 -32.52
N PHE A 278 5.17 5.90 -31.62
CA PHE A 278 6.32 6.81 -31.67
C PHE A 278 7.65 6.12 -32.08
N SER A 279 7.59 4.93 -32.69
CA SER A 279 8.76 4.08 -32.97
C SER A 279 9.84 4.76 -33.83
N ASP A 280 9.42 5.61 -34.77
CA ASP A 280 10.28 6.16 -35.82
C ASP A 280 10.84 7.55 -35.45
N LEU A 281 10.59 7.98 -34.20
CA LEU A 281 11.08 9.25 -33.69
C LEU A 281 12.50 9.13 -33.14
N PRO A 282 13.39 10.09 -33.46
CA PRO A 282 14.79 10.07 -33.02
C PRO A 282 14.97 10.37 -31.52
N VAL A 283 13.92 10.80 -30.81
CA VAL A 283 13.99 11.21 -29.40
C VAL A 283 12.90 10.50 -28.59
N SER A 284 13.29 9.68 -27.60
CA SER A 284 12.34 9.00 -26.70
C SER A 284 11.53 9.97 -25.83
N SER A 285 11.90 11.25 -25.78
CA SER A 285 11.29 12.23 -24.88
C SER A 285 9.81 12.46 -25.16
N VAL A 286 9.36 12.37 -26.41
CA VAL A 286 7.94 12.53 -26.78
C VAL A 286 7.15 11.30 -26.35
N THR A 287 7.67 10.09 -26.61
CA THR A 287 7.08 8.82 -26.16
C THR A 287 6.93 8.78 -24.64
N ASP A 288 8.00 9.16 -23.94
CA ASP A 288 8.06 9.15 -22.48
C ASP A 288 7.18 10.22 -21.84
N LEU A 289 7.06 11.39 -22.48
CA LEU A 289 6.14 12.46 -22.08
C LEU A 289 4.68 12.01 -22.27
N SER A 290 4.36 11.45 -23.44
CA SER A 290 3.01 10.99 -23.79
C SER A 290 2.53 9.91 -22.81
N PHE A 291 3.37 8.90 -22.56
CA PHE A 291 3.07 7.85 -21.60
C PHE A 291 2.85 8.39 -20.17
N MET A 292 3.70 9.32 -19.73
CA MET A 292 3.56 9.94 -18.41
C MET A 292 2.27 10.74 -18.29
N GLU A 293 1.93 11.55 -19.30
CA GLU A 293 0.72 12.37 -19.30
C GLU A 293 -0.57 11.54 -19.24
N VAL A 294 -0.56 10.35 -19.83
CA VAL A 294 -1.67 9.38 -19.74
C VAL A 294 -1.78 8.82 -18.33
N CYS A 295 -0.66 8.33 -17.77
CA CYS A 295 -0.68 7.59 -16.51
C CYS A 295 -0.77 8.48 -15.26
N ARG A 296 -0.36 9.76 -15.37
CA ARG A 296 -0.22 10.66 -14.22
C ARG A 296 -1.52 10.86 -13.45
N GLY A 297 -2.62 11.19 -14.13
CA GLY A 297 -3.91 11.45 -13.48
C GLY A 297 -4.40 10.25 -12.68
N THR A 298 -4.43 9.08 -13.32
CA THR A 298 -4.82 7.81 -12.69
C THR A 298 -3.91 7.45 -11.51
N THR A 299 -2.59 7.55 -11.69
CA THR A 299 -1.62 7.23 -10.63
C THR A 299 -1.82 8.14 -9.42
N THR A 300 -1.93 9.44 -9.64
CA THR A 300 -2.17 10.42 -8.57
C THR A 300 -3.50 10.14 -7.86
N GLN A 301 -4.57 9.81 -8.57
CA GLN A 301 -5.85 9.45 -7.94
C GLN A 301 -5.73 8.22 -7.03
N LEU A 302 -5.09 7.15 -7.52
CA LEU A 302 -4.89 5.92 -6.75
C LEU A 302 -4.04 6.17 -5.50
N LEU A 303 -2.97 6.95 -5.65
CA LEU A 303 -2.08 7.32 -4.55
C LEU A 303 -2.79 8.22 -3.53
N ASN A 304 -3.57 9.21 -3.96
CA ASN A 304 -4.34 10.09 -3.08
C ASN A 304 -5.35 9.32 -2.22
N PHE A 305 -6.00 8.29 -2.77
CA PHE A 305 -6.89 7.43 -1.98
C PHE A 305 -6.12 6.70 -0.87
N ALA A 306 -4.99 6.08 -1.21
CA ALA A 306 -4.17 5.37 -0.23
C ALA A 306 -3.63 6.33 0.85
N ASP A 307 -3.29 7.55 0.45
CA ASP A 307 -2.88 8.61 1.36
C ASP A 307 -4.00 9.05 2.31
N ALA A 308 -5.22 9.20 1.78
CA ALA A 308 -6.38 9.58 2.59
C ALA A 308 -6.67 8.56 3.70
N ILE A 309 -6.52 7.27 3.40
CA ILE A 309 -6.63 6.19 4.38
C ILE A 309 -5.49 6.26 5.42
N ALA A 310 -4.25 6.54 5.00
CA ALA A 310 -3.10 6.66 5.89
C ALA A 310 -3.25 7.82 6.90
N LEU A 311 -3.86 8.93 6.47
CA LEU A 311 -4.15 10.11 7.30
C LEU A 311 -5.44 9.98 8.13
N GLY A 312 -6.20 8.91 7.95
CA GLY A 312 -7.45 8.65 8.66
C GLY A 312 -7.29 8.35 10.15
N SER A 313 -8.41 8.00 10.81
CA SER A 313 -8.39 7.65 12.24
C SER A 313 -7.56 6.39 12.49
N ARG A 314 -6.85 6.34 13.62
CA ARG A 314 -5.93 5.24 14.00
C ARG A 314 -6.59 4.20 14.91
N LEU A 315 -7.85 3.88 14.64
CA LEU A 315 -8.60 2.91 15.44
C LEU A 315 -8.04 1.49 15.25
N PRO A 316 -7.92 0.66 16.31
CA PRO A 316 -7.43 -0.72 16.22
C PRO A 316 -8.10 -1.55 15.12
N GLU A 317 -9.41 -1.43 14.95
CA GLU A 317 -10.21 -2.21 13.99
C GLU A 317 -9.73 -2.02 12.54
N ARG A 318 -9.07 -0.89 12.24
CA ARG A 318 -8.60 -0.55 10.90
C ARG A 318 -7.29 -1.23 10.51
N LEU A 319 -6.56 -1.84 11.45
CA LEU A 319 -5.23 -2.40 11.22
C LEU A 319 -5.19 -3.28 9.97
N PHE A 320 -6.11 -4.23 9.84
CA PHE A 320 -6.03 -5.27 8.82
C PHE A 320 -6.15 -4.70 7.40
N LYS A 321 -7.12 -3.82 7.12
CA LYS A 321 -7.23 -3.20 5.79
C LYS A 321 -6.12 -2.19 5.49
N VAL A 322 -5.62 -1.49 6.52
CA VAL A 322 -4.44 -0.62 6.35
C VAL A 322 -3.19 -1.45 6.03
N MET A 323 -3.06 -2.65 6.62
CA MET A 323 -2.02 -3.60 6.27
C MET A 323 -2.17 -4.14 4.84
N ASP A 324 -3.37 -4.53 4.42
CA ASP A 324 -3.63 -4.96 3.04
C ASP A 324 -3.23 -3.87 2.03
N LEU A 325 -3.53 -2.61 2.35
CA LEU A 325 -3.15 -1.45 1.55
C LEU A 325 -1.63 -1.21 1.56
N TYR A 326 -0.98 -1.32 2.72
CA TYR A 326 0.48 -1.23 2.85
C TYR A 326 1.18 -2.26 1.95
N GLU A 327 0.76 -3.52 2.02
CA GLU A 327 1.29 -4.62 1.21
C GLU A 327 1.04 -4.40 -0.29
N ALA A 328 -0.15 -3.92 -0.67
CA ALA A 328 -0.45 -3.60 -2.07
C ALA A 328 0.42 -2.47 -2.62
N VAL A 329 0.68 -1.41 -1.84
CA VAL A 329 1.59 -0.32 -2.23
C VAL A 329 3.04 -0.82 -2.25
N GLN A 330 3.42 -1.70 -1.33
CA GLN A 330 4.75 -2.31 -1.31
C GLN A 330 5.03 -3.10 -2.60
N ASP A 331 4.08 -3.92 -3.03
CA ASP A 331 4.14 -4.68 -4.29
C ASP A 331 4.12 -3.79 -5.54
N LEU A 332 3.55 -2.60 -5.41
CA LEU A 332 3.46 -1.61 -6.47
C LEU A 332 4.79 -0.90 -6.72
N ILE A 333 5.55 -0.55 -5.67
CA ILE A 333 6.77 0.26 -5.79
C ILE A 333 7.78 -0.31 -6.80
N PRO A 334 8.18 -1.59 -6.76
CA PRO A 334 9.10 -2.15 -7.76
C PRO A 334 8.56 -2.09 -9.19
N ARG A 335 7.24 -2.24 -9.36
CA ARG A 335 6.59 -2.14 -10.68
C ARG A 335 6.66 -0.73 -11.20
N MET A 336 6.41 0.27 -10.34
CA MET A 336 6.62 1.67 -10.67
C MET A 336 8.07 1.93 -11.07
N GLU A 337 9.07 1.37 -10.38
CA GLU A 337 10.47 1.55 -10.78
C GLU A 337 10.76 1.05 -12.20
N THR A 338 10.16 -0.09 -12.60
CA THR A 338 10.33 -0.66 -13.94
C THR A 338 9.57 0.10 -15.02
N LEU A 339 8.30 0.45 -14.78
CA LEU A 339 7.43 1.13 -15.76
C LEU A 339 7.74 2.62 -15.89
N PHE A 340 8.20 3.24 -14.81
CA PHE A 340 8.50 4.66 -14.71
C PHE A 340 10.01 4.91 -14.59
N SER A 341 10.78 4.27 -15.47
CA SER A 341 12.25 4.43 -15.54
C SER A 341 12.70 5.85 -15.91
N ASN A 342 11.81 6.64 -16.52
CA ASN A 342 12.11 7.98 -17.02
C ASN A 342 12.11 9.07 -15.95
N LYS A 343 12.84 10.17 -16.21
CA LYS A 343 12.94 11.33 -15.30
C LYS A 343 11.58 11.97 -15.00
N TYR A 344 10.66 11.98 -15.97
CA TYR A 344 9.34 12.62 -15.83
C TYR A 344 8.44 11.96 -14.77
N CYS A 345 8.60 10.66 -14.55
CA CYS A 345 7.77 9.91 -13.60
C CYS A 345 8.41 9.79 -12.20
N SER A 346 9.57 10.43 -12.00
CA SER A 346 10.25 10.47 -10.71
C SER A 346 9.37 10.98 -9.56
N PRO A 347 8.57 12.06 -9.71
CA PRO A 347 7.71 12.53 -8.62
C PRO A 347 6.71 11.49 -8.13
N LEU A 348 6.08 10.75 -9.05
CA LEU A 348 5.10 9.70 -8.72
C LEU A 348 5.73 8.55 -7.93
N LYS A 349 6.97 8.17 -8.26
CA LYS A 349 7.71 7.15 -7.50
C LYS A 349 8.00 7.61 -6.07
N HIS A 350 8.47 8.85 -5.91
CA HIS A 350 8.74 9.42 -4.58
C HIS A 350 7.45 9.51 -3.75
N GLU A 351 6.34 9.88 -4.38
CA GLU A 351 5.02 9.95 -3.74
C GLU A 351 4.54 8.58 -3.25
N ALA A 352 4.67 7.52 -4.08
CA ALA A 352 4.34 6.16 -3.67
C ALA A 352 5.16 5.68 -2.47
N VAL A 353 6.47 5.95 -2.46
CA VAL A 353 7.35 5.63 -1.31
C VAL A 353 6.96 6.43 -0.08
N ALA A 354 6.60 7.71 -0.23
CA ALA A 354 6.14 8.54 0.88
C ALA A 354 4.80 8.05 1.47
N ILE A 355 3.86 7.63 0.64
CA ILE A 355 2.59 7.02 1.07
C ILE A 355 2.83 5.70 1.79
N HIS A 356 3.69 4.83 1.24
CA HIS A 356 4.06 3.59 1.89
C HIS A 356 4.65 3.81 3.30
N LYS A 357 5.51 4.82 3.46
CA LYS A 357 6.02 5.23 4.78
C LYS A 357 4.91 5.70 5.72
N ARG A 358 3.99 6.55 5.23
CA ARG A 358 2.86 7.06 6.01
C ARG A 358 1.86 5.97 6.41
N LEU A 359 1.62 4.97 5.55
CA LEU A 359 0.86 3.78 5.92
C LEU A 359 1.54 3.01 7.06
N GLY A 360 2.87 2.85 7.00
CA GLY A 360 3.64 2.29 8.12
C GLY A 360 3.52 3.12 9.41
N GLU A 361 3.52 4.45 9.33
CA GLU A 361 3.26 5.33 10.47
C GLU A 361 1.82 5.20 11.00
N ALA A 362 0.83 5.04 10.12
CA ALA A 362 -0.55 4.79 10.52
C ALA A 362 -0.66 3.49 11.31
N VAL A 363 -0.03 2.41 10.86
CA VAL A 363 0.05 1.12 11.58
C VAL A 363 0.68 1.29 12.96
N ARG A 364 1.80 2.00 13.07
CA ARG A 364 2.43 2.33 14.38
C ARG A 364 1.48 3.13 15.28
N GLY A 365 0.78 4.11 14.70
CA GLY A 365 -0.23 4.90 15.38
C GLY A 365 -1.40 4.07 15.90
N ILE A 366 -1.82 3.04 15.15
CA ILE A 366 -2.87 2.11 15.57
C ILE A 366 -2.43 1.29 16.78
N PHE A 367 -1.19 0.81 16.82
CA PHE A 367 -0.65 0.14 18.02
C PHE A 367 -0.58 1.09 19.24
N MET A 368 -0.23 2.36 19.04
CA MET A 368 -0.28 3.35 20.12
C MET A 368 -1.71 3.58 20.64
N GLU A 369 -2.71 3.63 19.77
CA GLU A 369 -4.11 3.74 20.20
C GLU A 369 -4.60 2.48 20.91
N LEU A 370 -4.17 1.29 20.48
CA LEU A 370 -4.42 0.05 21.23
C LEU A 370 -3.83 0.12 22.64
N GLU A 371 -2.59 0.59 22.79
CA GLU A 371 -1.98 0.79 24.11
C GLU A 371 -2.77 1.79 24.95
N ASN A 372 -3.19 2.91 24.36
CA ASN A 372 -3.99 3.92 25.05
C ASN A 372 -5.35 3.38 25.49
N LEU A 373 -5.99 2.55 24.67
CA LEU A 373 -7.24 1.86 24.99
C LEU A 373 -7.04 0.96 26.23
N ILE A 374 -5.95 0.19 26.27
CA ILE A 374 -5.64 -0.68 27.42
C ILE A 374 -5.33 0.15 28.68
N ARG A 375 -4.56 1.25 28.57
CA ARG A 375 -4.26 2.13 29.72
C ARG A 375 -5.51 2.77 30.30
N ARG A 376 -6.41 3.22 29.42
CA ARG A 376 -7.59 4.00 29.80
C ARG A 376 -8.77 3.15 30.25
N ASP A 377 -8.71 1.83 30.10
CA ASP A 377 -9.79 0.92 30.53
C ASP A 377 -9.89 0.85 32.07
N PRO A 378 -10.90 1.52 32.68
CA PRO A 378 -10.90 1.78 34.10
C PRO A 378 -11.30 0.54 34.92
N PRO A 379 -10.79 0.39 36.15
CA PRO A 379 -11.26 -0.63 37.08
C PRO A 379 -12.62 -0.21 37.67
N LYS A 380 -13.73 -0.51 36.99
CA LYS A 380 -15.08 -0.14 37.47
C LYS A 380 -15.57 -1.08 38.56
N THR A 381 -15.85 -2.33 38.19
CA THR A 381 -16.45 -3.35 39.05
C THR A 381 -15.75 -4.67 38.85
N ALA A 382 -15.59 -5.43 39.93
CA ALA A 382 -15.08 -6.80 39.88
C ALA A 382 -15.86 -7.62 38.86
N PHE A 383 -15.14 -8.29 37.95
CA PHE A 383 -15.78 -9.11 36.93
C PHE A 383 -16.46 -10.32 37.62
N PRO A 384 -17.75 -10.60 37.35
CA PRO A 384 -18.49 -11.60 38.10
C PRO A 384 -17.80 -12.97 38.09
N GLY A 385 -17.66 -13.57 39.28
CA GLY A 385 -17.10 -14.92 39.45
C GLY A 385 -15.60 -15.05 39.14
N GLY A 386 -14.87 -13.97 38.86
CA GLY A 386 -13.43 -14.05 38.59
C GLY A 386 -13.08 -14.60 37.21
N GLY A 387 -14.02 -14.63 36.25
CA GLY A 387 -13.79 -15.15 34.90
C GLY A 387 -12.81 -14.34 34.04
N ILE A 388 -12.72 -14.70 32.76
CA ILE A 388 -11.86 -14.01 31.78
C ILE A 388 -12.44 -12.61 31.49
N HIS A 389 -11.62 -11.57 31.63
CA HIS A 389 -12.04 -10.20 31.36
C HIS A 389 -12.19 -9.95 29.85
N PRO A 390 -13.21 -9.19 29.39
CA PRO A 390 -13.40 -8.89 27.97
C PRO A 390 -12.18 -8.26 27.30
N ILE A 391 -11.45 -7.37 28.00
CA ILE A 391 -10.22 -6.77 27.48
C ILE A 391 -9.14 -7.82 27.16
N THR A 392 -9.03 -8.87 27.97
CA THR A 392 -8.09 -9.97 27.75
C THR A 392 -8.44 -10.71 26.46
N ARG A 393 -9.72 -11.00 26.24
CA ARG A 393 -10.18 -11.65 25.00
C ARG A 393 -9.91 -10.77 23.78
N TYR A 394 -10.26 -9.50 23.89
CA TYR A 394 -10.06 -8.52 22.82
C TYR A 394 -8.58 -8.41 22.41
N VAL A 395 -7.69 -8.12 23.36
CA VAL A 395 -6.26 -7.94 23.08
C VAL A 395 -5.62 -9.21 22.53
N MET A 396 -5.89 -10.38 23.14
CA MET A 396 -5.29 -11.62 22.65
C MET A 396 -5.77 -12.01 21.26
N ASN A 397 -7.06 -11.84 20.97
CA ASN A 397 -7.60 -12.13 19.64
C ASN A 397 -7.03 -11.15 18.60
N TYR A 398 -6.92 -9.87 18.97
CA TYR A 398 -6.32 -8.83 18.15
C TYR A 398 -4.85 -9.14 17.81
N LEU A 399 -4.01 -9.38 18.81
CA LEU A 399 -2.60 -9.68 18.61
C LEU A 399 -2.40 -10.94 17.76
N ARG A 400 -3.20 -11.98 18.01
CA ARG A 400 -3.18 -13.20 17.19
C ARG A 400 -3.55 -12.92 15.73
N ALA A 401 -4.57 -12.11 15.49
CA ALA A 401 -4.95 -11.76 14.13
C ALA A 401 -3.88 -10.90 13.44
N ALA A 402 -3.27 -9.95 14.16
CA ALA A 402 -2.19 -9.12 13.65
C ALA A 402 -0.96 -9.94 13.24
N CYS A 403 -0.62 -11.00 14.00
CA CYS A 403 0.51 -11.87 13.70
C CYS A 403 0.41 -12.61 12.35
N LYS A 404 -0.78 -12.70 11.74
CA LYS A 404 -0.92 -13.28 10.39
C LYS A 404 -0.14 -12.49 9.33
N SER A 405 0.02 -11.18 9.52
CA SER A 405 0.82 -10.28 8.67
C SER A 405 2.20 -10.01 9.29
N ARG A 406 2.81 -11.03 9.91
CA ARG A 406 4.08 -10.92 10.65
C ARG A 406 5.19 -10.25 9.84
N GLN A 407 5.40 -10.68 8.60
CA GLN A 407 6.52 -10.18 7.78
C GLN A 407 6.40 -8.67 7.54
N SER A 408 5.20 -8.20 7.21
CA SER A 408 4.90 -6.79 6.97
C SER A 408 5.01 -5.99 8.28
N LEU A 409 4.55 -6.54 9.40
CA LEU A 409 4.70 -5.90 10.72
C LEU A 409 6.15 -5.82 11.20
N GLU A 410 6.95 -6.87 11.01
CA GLU A 410 8.38 -6.88 11.29
C GLU A 410 9.06 -5.80 10.44
N GLN A 411 8.74 -5.69 9.15
CA GLN A 411 9.24 -4.59 8.34
C GLN A 411 8.84 -3.24 8.97
N ILE A 412 7.55 -2.96 9.17
CA ILE A 412 7.11 -1.66 9.71
C ILE A 412 7.75 -1.33 11.07
N LEU A 413 7.87 -2.28 11.98
CA LEU A 413 8.31 -2.04 13.36
C LEU A 413 9.84 -2.15 13.54
N ASP A 414 10.50 -3.01 12.76
CA ASP A 414 11.94 -3.27 12.81
C ASP A 414 12.73 -2.35 11.86
N HIS A 415 12.10 -1.38 11.18
CA HIS A 415 12.82 -0.27 10.51
C HIS A 415 13.54 0.60 11.58
N THR A 416 14.60 0.06 12.16
CA THR A 416 15.58 0.71 13.01
C THR A 416 16.63 1.36 12.12
N GLY A 417 16.54 2.68 11.95
CA GLY A 417 17.66 3.47 11.44
C GLY A 417 17.39 4.13 10.10
N ASN A 418 16.73 5.29 10.14
CA ASN A 418 17.17 6.46 9.37
C ASN A 418 16.49 7.77 9.79
N ASP A 419 15.36 7.72 10.52
CA ASP A 419 14.79 8.92 11.13
C ASP A 419 15.14 8.99 12.62
N ALA A 420 16.10 9.85 12.93
CA ALA A 420 16.53 10.19 14.29
C ALA A 420 15.38 10.86 15.05
N GLY A 421 14.48 10.06 15.61
CA GLY A 421 13.36 10.56 16.41
C GLY A 421 12.18 9.60 16.63
N SER A 422 12.09 8.49 15.88
CA SER A 422 11.03 7.50 16.09
C SER A 422 11.46 6.47 17.15
N GLU A 423 10.71 6.36 18.25
CA GLU A 423 10.81 5.26 19.22
C GLU A 423 10.29 3.93 18.60
N THR A 424 10.88 3.49 17.48
CA THR A 424 10.52 2.20 16.87
C THR A 424 11.03 1.06 17.76
N ARG A 425 10.12 0.17 18.12
CA ARG A 425 10.40 -1.04 18.89
C ARG A 425 10.23 -2.23 17.96
N PRO A 426 11.13 -3.23 18.02
CA PRO A 426 10.94 -4.46 17.25
C PRO A 426 9.58 -5.10 17.53
N LEU A 427 9.02 -5.84 16.57
CA LEU A 427 7.69 -6.45 16.72
C LEU A 427 7.56 -7.24 18.04
N SER A 428 8.56 -8.05 18.38
CA SER A 428 8.57 -8.82 19.63
C SER A 428 8.49 -7.93 20.87
N VAL A 429 9.24 -6.84 20.90
CA VAL A 429 9.24 -5.86 22.01
C VAL A 429 7.89 -5.14 22.08
N GLN A 430 7.31 -4.77 20.94
CA GLN A 430 6.00 -4.14 20.86
C GLN A 430 4.89 -5.05 21.40
N LEU A 431 4.89 -6.34 21.02
CA LEU A 431 3.92 -7.32 21.49
C LEU A 431 4.07 -7.61 22.99
N ILE A 432 5.31 -7.80 23.47
CA ILE A 432 5.58 -7.99 24.90
C ILE A 432 5.08 -6.78 25.70
N TRP A 433 5.32 -5.56 25.22
CA TRP A 433 4.86 -4.34 25.87
C TRP A 433 3.32 -4.28 25.97
N VAL A 434 2.60 -4.60 24.90
CA VAL A 434 1.12 -4.64 24.91
C VAL A 434 0.62 -5.69 25.94
N LEU A 435 1.28 -6.84 26.05
CA LEU A 435 0.93 -7.88 27.00
C LEU A 435 1.24 -7.48 28.45
N GLU A 436 2.37 -6.83 28.71
CA GLU A 436 2.72 -6.28 30.02
C GLU A 436 1.73 -5.17 30.45
N LEU A 437 1.27 -4.37 29.48
CA LEU A 437 0.27 -3.34 29.70
C LEU A 437 -1.10 -3.93 30.05
N LEU A 438 -1.51 -4.98 29.33
CA LEU A 438 -2.71 -5.76 29.65
C LEU A 438 -2.60 -6.36 31.06
N GLU A 439 -1.45 -6.94 31.41
CA GLU A 439 -1.26 -7.53 32.72
C GLU A 439 -1.30 -6.49 33.85
N THR A 440 -0.67 -5.33 33.65
CA THR A 440 -0.73 -4.20 34.60
C THR A 440 -2.16 -3.69 34.76
N ASN A 441 -2.92 -3.65 33.68
CA ASN A 441 -4.34 -3.30 33.71
C ASN A 441 -5.17 -4.32 34.52
N LEU A 442 -4.93 -5.62 34.31
CA LEU A 442 -5.58 -6.70 35.08
C LEU A 442 -5.18 -6.67 36.57
N GLU A 443 -3.93 -6.36 36.87
CA GLU A 443 -3.42 -6.16 38.23
C GLU A 443 -4.11 -4.97 38.93
N GLY A 444 -4.43 -3.91 38.20
CA GLY A 444 -5.29 -2.83 38.69
C GLY A 444 -6.71 -3.31 38.99
N LYS A 445 -7.31 -4.09 38.06
CA LYS A 445 -8.67 -4.62 38.20
C LYS A 445 -8.82 -5.63 39.34
N LYS A 446 -7.80 -6.45 39.62
CA LYS A 446 -7.87 -7.44 40.70
C LYS A 446 -8.08 -6.78 42.08
N ARG A 447 -7.68 -5.51 42.25
CA ARG A 447 -7.86 -4.75 43.50
C ARG A 447 -9.31 -4.40 43.80
N THR A 448 -10.22 -4.60 42.84
CA THR A 448 -11.66 -4.35 43.02
C THR A 448 -12.40 -5.51 43.71
N TYR A 449 -11.79 -6.70 43.78
CA TYR A 449 -12.38 -7.85 44.47
C TYR A 449 -12.19 -7.72 45.98
N ARG A 450 -13.24 -8.02 46.73
CA ARG A 450 -13.23 -8.02 48.20
C ARG A 450 -12.55 -9.26 48.76
N ASP A 451 -12.78 -10.41 48.14
CA ASP A 451 -12.26 -11.70 48.58
C ASP A 451 -10.85 -11.94 48.02
N PRO A 452 -9.80 -11.99 48.86
CA PRO A 452 -8.42 -12.16 48.39
C PRO A 452 -8.19 -13.42 47.51
N PRO A 453 -8.79 -14.59 47.78
CA PRO A 453 -8.59 -15.77 46.93
C PRO A 453 -9.21 -15.61 45.54
N LEU A 454 -10.30 -14.85 45.42
CA LEU A 454 -10.95 -14.58 44.14
C LEU A 454 -10.07 -13.70 43.23
N CYS A 455 -9.26 -12.81 43.81
CA CYS A 455 -8.26 -12.05 43.06
C CYS A 455 -7.24 -12.98 42.36
N PHE A 456 -6.77 -14.02 43.07
CA PHE A 456 -5.83 -14.97 42.49
C PHE A 456 -6.49 -15.85 41.44
N LEU A 457 -7.73 -16.29 41.67
CA LEU A 457 -8.49 -17.03 40.66
C LEU A 457 -8.71 -16.22 39.38
N PHE A 458 -9.02 -14.92 39.52
CA PHE A 458 -9.13 -14.00 38.40
C PHE A 458 -7.82 -13.89 37.61
N MET A 459 -6.69 -13.71 38.30
CA MET A 459 -5.38 -13.67 37.63
C MET A 459 -5.04 -15.02 36.98
N MET A 460 -5.45 -16.15 37.55
CA MET A 460 -5.25 -17.46 36.94
C MET A 460 -6.07 -17.65 35.66
N ASN A 461 -7.36 -17.32 35.67
CA ASN A 461 -8.21 -17.43 34.49
C ASN A 461 -7.69 -16.59 33.32
N ASN A 462 -7.33 -15.33 33.59
CA ASN A 462 -6.80 -14.44 32.56
C ASN A 462 -5.39 -14.85 32.14
N GLY A 463 -4.51 -15.21 33.09
CA GLY A 463 -3.15 -15.64 32.80
C GLY A 463 -3.08 -16.94 32.00
N LYS A 464 -3.92 -17.94 32.32
CA LYS A 464 -4.05 -19.18 31.55
C LYS A 464 -4.54 -18.89 30.14
N TYR A 465 -5.58 -18.06 29.99
CA TYR A 465 -6.07 -17.67 28.67
C TYR A 465 -5.01 -16.95 27.82
N ILE A 466 -4.25 -16.02 28.41
CA ILE A 466 -3.13 -15.35 27.74
C ILE A 466 -2.07 -16.36 27.33
N LEU A 467 -1.67 -17.26 28.22
CA LEU A 467 -0.65 -18.27 27.95
C LEU A 467 -1.09 -19.20 26.82
N ASP A 468 -2.31 -19.74 26.86
CA ASP A 468 -2.82 -20.65 25.85
C ASP A 468 -2.88 -19.99 24.47
N LYS A 469 -3.36 -18.74 24.41
CA LYS A 469 -3.42 -17.97 23.16
C LYS A 469 -2.04 -17.52 22.67
N ALA A 470 -1.08 -17.33 23.57
CA ALA A 470 0.30 -17.02 23.23
C ALA A 470 1.06 -18.25 22.73
N THR A 471 0.71 -19.45 23.19
CA THR A 471 1.31 -20.71 22.71
C THR A 471 0.78 -21.16 21.34
N ASP A 472 -0.21 -20.46 20.77
CA ASP A 472 -0.66 -20.69 19.40
C ASP A 472 0.43 -20.24 18.40
N ASN A 473 0.91 -21.19 17.58
CA ASN A 473 2.07 -21.18 16.67
C ASN A 473 2.81 -19.84 16.42
N GLU A 474 2.18 -18.84 15.80
CA GLU A 474 2.88 -17.62 15.35
C GLU A 474 3.23 -16.65 16.48
N LEU A 475 2.30 -16.39 17.40
CA LEU A 475 2.53 -15.44 18.50
C LEU A 475 3.60 -15.98 19.46
N GLY A 476 3.58 -17.29 19.73
CA GLY A 476 4.56 -17.94 20.61
C GLY A 476 5.98 -17.89 20.04
N SER A 477 6.12 -18.02 18.72
CA SER A 477 7.41 -17.87 18.04
C SER A 477 7.99 -16.46 18.20
N ILE A 478 7.15 -15.43 18.17
CA ILE A 478 7.60 -14.03 18.30
C ILE A 478 7.97 -13.69 19.76
N LEU A 479 7.21 -14.20 20.73
CA LEU A 479 7.42 -13.93 22.16
C LEU A 479 8.62 -14.71 22.74
N GLY A 480 8.89 -15.91 22.22
CA GLY A 480 9.99 -16.78 22.64
C GLY A 480 9.68 -17.66 23.86
N GLU A 481 10.45 -18.74 24.01
CA GLU A 481 10.25 -19.74 25.07
C GLU A 481 10.44 -19.16 26.48
N ASP A 482 11.40 -18.26 26.67
CA ASP A 482 11.66 -17.63 27.96
C ASP A 482 10.44 -16.87 28.50
N TRP A 483 9.71 -16.19 27.60
CA TRP A 483 8.48 -15.49 27.96
C TRP A 483 7.40 -16.47 28.42
N ILE A 484 7.24 -17.60 27.71
CA ILE A 484 6.27 -18.65 28.04
C ILE A 484 6.58 -19.27 29.40
N VAL A 485 7.85 -19.62 29.66
CA VAL A 485 8.31 -20.21 30.93
C VAL A 485 8.06 -19.24 32.09
N LYS A 486 8.39 -17.95 31.90
CA LYS A 486 8.16 -16.91 32.92
C LYS A 486 6.68 -16.76 33.27
N HIS A 487 5.79 -16.74 32.28
CA HIS A 487 4.35 -16.59 32.51
C HIS A 487 3.72 -17.85 33.10
N ALA A 488 4.18 -19.05 32.71
CA ALA A 488 3.78 -20.31 33.35
C ALA A 488 4.19 -20.36 34.83
N ALA A 489 5.40 -19.89 35.17
CA ALA A 489 5.83 -19.78 36.57
C ALA A 489 4.97 -18.82 37.39
N LYS A 490 4.57 -17.68 36.80
CA LYS A 490 3.66 -16.70 37.41
C LYS A 490 2.27 -17.29 37.66
N LEU A 491 1.75 -18.09 36.72
CA LEU A 491 0.48 -18.81 36.89
C LEU A 491 0.52 -19.79 38.07
N ARG A 492 1.62 -20.56 38.21
CA ARG A 492 1.85 -21.45 39.38
C ARG A 492 1.95 -20.67 40.69
N GLN A 493 2.53 -19.46 40.66
CA GLN A 493 2.57 -18.58 41.83
C GLN A 493 1.16 -18.13 42.23
N TYR A 494 0.30 -17.76 41.29
CA TYR A 494 -1.10 -17.44 41.57
C TYR A 494 -1.86 -18.62 42.15
N HIS A 495 -1.68 -19.82 41.60
CA HIS A 495 -2.24 -21.06 42.13
C HIS A 495 -1.82 -21.31 43.60
N SER A 496 -0.53 -21.17 43.90
CA SER A 496 0.00 -21.34 45.26
C SER A 496 -0.56 -20.30 46.23
N ASN A 497 -0.70 -19.05 45.78
CA ASN A 497 -1.28 -17.96 46.58
C ASN A 497 -2.77 -18.14 46.83
N PHE A 498 -3.51 -18.69 45.85
CA PHE A 498 -4.91 -19.07 46.00
C PHE A 498 -5.09 -20.12 47.10
N LEU A 499 -4.31 -21.21 47.06
CA LEU A 499 -4.37 -22.25 48.10
C LEU A 499 -4.00 -21.69 49.47
N ARG A 500 -2.96 -20.84 49.54
CA ARG A 500 -2.52 -20.21 50.79
C ARG A 500 -3.56 -19.27 51.40
N SER A 501 -4.28 -18.51 50.56
CA SER A 501 -5.28 -17.54 51.01
C SER A 501 -6.66 -18.14 51.25
N SER A 502 -6.93 -19.37 50.82
CA SER A 502 -8.20 -20.08 51.06
C SER A 502 -8.02 -21.40 51.83
N TRP A 503 -7.71 -22.49 51.12
CA TRP A 503 -7.78 -23.85 51.63
C TRP A 503 -6.74 -24.17 52.70
N ASN A 504 -5.56 -23.55 52.67
CA ASN A 504 -4.57 -23.75 53.74
C ASN A 504 -5.06 -23.23 55.10
N GLN A 505 -5.93 -22.22 55.14
CA GLN A 505 -6.54 -21.75 56.38
C GLN A 505 -7.54 -22.77 56.92
N VAL A 506 -8.31 -23.41 56.03
CA VAL A 506 -9.24 -24.49 56.39
C VAL A 506 -8.48 -25.72 56.89
N VAL A 507 -7.41 -26.11 56.19
CA VAL A 507 -6.56 -27.26 56.55
C VAL A 507 -5.77 -27.02 57.83
N ALA A 508 -5.39 -25.77 58.14
CA ALA A 508 -4.68 -25.44 59.38
C ALA A 508 -5.46 -25.87 60.64
N LEU A 509 -6.80 -25.80 60.60
CA LEU A 509 -7.67 -26.26 61.69
C LEU A 509 -7.54 -27.76 62.00
N LEU A 510 -7.11 -28.55 61.00
CA LEU A 510 -6.94 -30.00 61.10
C LEU A 510 -5.52 -30.42 61.52
N ARG A 511 -4.57 -29.49 61.55
CA ARG A 511 -3.14 -29.78 61.80
C ARG A 511 -2.71 -29.56 63.26
N THR A 512 -3.55 -28.93 64.08
CA THR A 512 -3.20 -28.64 65.47
C THR A 512 -3.15 -29.92 66.30
N GLU A 513 -2.04 -30.17 66.99
CA GLU A 513 -1.98 -31.12 68.10
C GLU A 513 -2.69 -30.49 69.28
N SER A 514 -3.80 -31.08 69.72
CA SER A 514 -4.61 -30.48 70.78
C SER A 514 -5.27 -31.55 71.64
N PRO A 515 -5.56 -31.24 72.91
CA PRO A 515 -6.41 -32.08 73.77
C PRO A 515 -7.75 -32.41 73.11
N TYR A 516 -8.38 -33.53 73.48
CA TYR A 516 -9.61 -34.04 72.84
C TYR A 516 -10.74 -33.01 72.71
N LEU A 517 -10.95 -32.19 73.75
CA LEU A 517 -11.96 -31.12 73.72
C LEU A 517 -11.71 -30.09 72.61
N MET A 518 -10.46 -29.70 72.41
CA MET A 518 -10.06 -28.80 71.34
C MET A 518 -10.15 -29.46 69.96
N LEU A 519 -9.93 -30.78 69.86
CA LEU A 519 -10.17 -31.50 68.60
C LEU A 519 -11.66 -31.47 68.22
N ILE A 520 -12.57 -31.65 69.17
CA ILE A 520 -14.02 -31.54 68.89
C ILE A 520 -14.38 -30.12 68.42
N GLU A 521 -13.81 -29.10 69.07
CA GLU A 521 -14.04 -27.70 68.69
C GLU A 521 -13.47 -27.39 67.30
N ASN A 522 -12.24 -27.84 67.01
CA ASN A 522 -11.60 -27.71 65.70
C ASN A 522 -12.41 -28.42 64.60
N LEU A 523 -13.01 -29.58 64.88
CA LEU A 523 -13.88 -30.28 63.92
C LEU A 523 -15.13 -29.47 63.56
N LYS A 524 -15.76 -28.84 64.56
CA LYS A 524 -16.92 -27.94 64.34
C LYS A 524 -16.52 -26.72 63.53
N LEU A 525 -15.40 -26.09 63.87
CA LEU A 525 -14.88 -24.93 63.16
C LEU A 525 -14.47 -25.27 61.72
N PHE A 526 -13.82 -26.42 61.53
CA PHE A 526 -13.48 -26.94 60.20
C PHE A 526 -14.74 -27.13 59.36
N LYS A 527 -15.78 -27.80 59.88
CA LYS A 527 -17.03 -28.01 59.16
C LYS A 527 -17.65 -26.67 58.71
N ALA A 528 -17.76 -25.72 59.62
CA ALA A 528 -18.33 -24.40 59.32
C ALA A 528 -17.54 -23.68 58.21
N ARG A 529 -16.20 -23.65 58.33
CA ARG A 529 -15.32 -23.01 57.34
C ARG A 529 -15.31 -23.74 55.99
N PHE A 530 -15.31 -25.06 56.01
CA PHE A 530 -15.36 -25.88 54.80
C PHE A 530 -16.68 -25.64 54.04
N ASP A 531 -17.81 -25.65 54.74
CA ASP A 531 -19.13 -25.40 54.14
C ASP A 531 -19.24 -23.98 53.58
N GLU A 532 -18.74 -22.97 54.32
CA GLU A 532 -18.68 -21.57 53.88
C GLU A 532 -17.85 -21.41 52.59
N VAL A 533 -16.63 -21.95 52.57
CA VAL A 533 -15.74 -21.87 51.41
C VAL A 533 -16.33 -22.63 50.22
N CYS A 534 -16.91 -23.83 50.42
CA CYS A 534 -17.55 -24.57 49.33
C CYS A 534 -18.74 -23.80 48.74
N LEU A 535 -19.60 -23.24 49.59
CA LEU A 535 -20.74 -22.45 49.14
C LEU A 535 -20.29 -21.25 48.31
N MET A 536 -19.27 -20.52 48.78
CA MET A 536 -18.73 -19.35 48.10
C MET A 536 -18.06 -19.73 46.76
N GLN A 537 -17.13 -20.69 46.78
CA GLN A 537 -16.32 -21.06 45.61
C GLN A 537 -17.10 -21.87 44.56
N SER A 538 -18.22 -22.50 44.93
CA SER A 538 -19.16 -23.10 43.95
C SER A 538 -19.80 -22.08 43.01
N GLN A 539 -19.75 -20.78 43.36
CA GLN A 539 -20.27 -19.70 42.53
C GLN A 539 -19.20 -19.06 41.63
N TRP A 540 -17.92 -19.33 41.90
CA TRP A 540 -16.79 -18.77 41.14
C TRP A 540 -16.64 -19.49 39.81
N VAL A 541 -16.02 -18.84 38.83
CA VAL A 541 -15.91 -19.36 37.46
C VAL A 541 -14.47 -19.73 37.17
N VAL A 542 -14.25 -20.91 36.61
CA VAL A 542 -12.96 -21.32 36.02
C VAL A 542 -13.25 -21.88 34.64
N THR A 543 -12.96 -21.08 33.63
CA THR A 543 -13.34 -21.36 32.23
C THR A 543 -12.59 -22.57 31.67
N ASP A 544 -11.27 -22.61 31.89
CA ASP A 544 -10.40 -23.67 31.39
C ASP A 544 -10.62 -24.96 32.19
N GLU A 545 -10.97 -26.05 31.50
CA GLU A 545 -11.29 -27.34 32.12
C GLU A 545 -10.07 -27.94 32.83
N GLN A 546 -8.90 -27.89 32.18
CA GLN A 546 -7.67 -28.41 32.75
C GLN A 546 -7.30 -27.67 34.05
N LEU A 547 -7.32 -26.34 34.03
CA LEU A 547 -7.06 -25.52 35.22
C LEU A 547 -8.06 -25.81 36.35
N ARG A 548 -9.32 -26.04 36.01
CA ARG A 548 -10.40 -26.35 36.96
C ARG A 548 -10.15 -27.70 37.65
N GLU A 549 -9.81 -28.73 36.89
CA GLU A 549 -9.49 -30.04 37.43
C GLU A 549 -8.17 -30.05 38.22
N GLU A 550 -7.16 -29.30 37.78
CA GLU A 550 -5.91 -29.11 38.52
C GLU A 550 -6.14 -28.44 39.88
N LEU A 551 -6.99 -27.41 39.93
CA LEU A 551 -7.41 -26.75 41.17
C LEU A 551 -8.15 -27.71 42.10
N ARG A 552 -9.16 -28.41 41.59
CA ARG A 552 -9.95 -29.39 42.37
C ARG A 552 -9.06 -30.49 42.93
N SER A 553 -8.17 -31.04 42.10
CA SER A 553 -7.21 -32.08 42.50
C SER A 553 -6.22 -31.58 43.56
N SER A 554 -5.70 -30.35 43.39
CA SER A 554 -4.79 -29.74 44.37
C SER A 554 -5.46 -29.49 45.72
N ILE A 555 -6.73 -29.07 45.72
CA ILE A 555 -7.52 -28.87 46.93
C ILE A 555 -7.78 -30.22 47.63
N ALA A 556 -8.23 -31.24 46.90
CA ALA A 556 -8.44 -32.58 47.44
C ALA A 556 -7.14 -33.16 48.03
N GLY A 557 -6.02 -32.98 47.32
CA GLY A 557 -4.70 -33.44 47.73
C GLY A 557 -4.20 -32.84 49.05
N ILE A 558 -4.68 -31.67 49.47
CA ILE A 558 -4.32 -31.08 50.77
C ILE A 558 -5.38 -31.31 51.86
N VAL A 559 -6.67 -31.39 51.48
CA VAL A 559 -7.79 -31.56 52.43
C VAL A 559 -7.95 -33.03 52.84
N SER A 560 -8.02 -33.96 51.89
CA SER A 560 -8.31 -35.38 52.17
C SER A 560 -7.28 -36.03 53.11
N PRO A 561 -5.95 -35.86 52.92
CA PRO A 561 -4.97 -36.45 53.82
C PRO A 561 -4.98 -35.82 55.21
N ALA A 562 -5.15 -34.49 55.28
CA ALA A 562 -5.21 -33.79 56.55
C ALA A 562 -6.44 -34.19 57.37
N TYR A 563 -7.60 -34.33 56.72
CA TYR A 563 -8.84 -34.76 57.36
C TYR A 563 -8.78 -36.22 57.81
N SER A 564 -8.27 -37.11 56.95
CA SER A 564 -8.10 -38.54 57.28
C SER A 564 -7.21 -38.73 58.50
N SER A 565 -6.07 -38.03 58.54
CA SER A 565 -5.17 -38.04 59.68
C SER A 565 -5.84 -37.48 60.95
N PHE A 566 -6.56 -36.37 60.83
CA PHE A 566 -7.27 -35.76 61.96
C PHE A 566 -8.35 -36.69 62.53
N VAL A 567 -9.17 -37.30 61.67
CA VAL A 567 -10.21 -38.27 62.08
C VAL A 567 -9.58 -39.51 62.71
N GLY A 568 -8.47 -40.01 62.17
CA GLY A 568 -7.71 -41.11 62.76
C GLY A 568 -7.24 -40.78 64.18
N ARG A 569 -6.67 -39.59 64.39
CA ARG A 569 -6.25 -39.12 65.73
C ARG A 569 -7.42 -38.95 66.69
N LEU A 570 -8.54 -38.40 66.20
CA LEU A 570 -9.75 -38.24 66.99
C LEU A 570 -10.24 -39.60 67.48
N LYS A 571 -10.41 -40.57 66.57
CA LYS A 571 -10.85 -41.95 66.87
C LYS A 571 -9.89 -42.72 67.78
N ALA A 572 -8.58 -42.45 67.69
CA ALA A 572 -7.56 -43.08 68.54
C ALA A 572 -7.46 -42.45 69.94
N SER A 573 -8.22 -41.39 70.24
CA SER A 573 -8.16 -40.73 71.54
C SER A 573 -8.69 -41.63 72.67
N PRO A 574 -7.96 -41.80 73.78
CA PRO A 574 -8.39 -42.65 74.90
C PRO A 574 -9.67 -42.13 75.58
N GLU A 575 -10.06 -40.87 75.35
CA GLU A 575 -11.28 -40.27 75.89
C GLU A 575 -12.57 -40.81 75.23
N ILE A 576 -12.47 -41.42 74.03
CA ILE A 576 -13.59 -42.03 73.31
C ILE A 576 -14.05 -43.34 73.98
N ASN A 577 -13.09 -44.16 74.43
CA ASN A 577 -13.35 -45.38 75.19
C ASN A 577 -13.70 -45.09 76.67
N GLY A 578 -13.74 -43.81 77.06
CA GLY A 578 -14.06 -43.31 78.40
C GLY A 578 -15.48 -42.72 78.51
N ARG A 579 -15.66 -41.76 79.43
CA ARG A 579 -16.97 -41.20 79.84
C ARG A 579 -17.67 -40.30 78.80
N ARG A 580 -17.08 -40.01 77.63
CA ARG A 580 -17.53 -38.92 76.73
C ARG A 580 -18.17 -39.35 75.40
N GLY A 581 -18.15 -40.64 75.05
CA GLY A 581 -18.79 -41.18 73.84
C GLY A 581 -18.11 -40.77 72.53
N GLU A 582 -18.51 -41.40 71.41
CA GLU A 582 -17.96 -41.10 70.08
C GLU A 582 -18.38 -39.70 69.58
N PRO A 583 -17.45 -38.89 69.05
CA PRO A 583 -17.77 -37.58 68.51
C PRO A 583 -18.52 -37.72 67.17
N PHE A 584 -19.53 -36.87 66.95
CA PHE A 584 -20.24 -36.83 65.67
C PHE A 584 -19.33 -36.31 64.55
N ILE A 585 -19.07 -37.16 63.56
CA ILE A 585 -18.28 -36.83 62.37
C ILE A 585 -19.26 -36.64 61.20
N ALA A 586 -19.38 -35.40 60.73
CA ALA A 586 -20.41 -35.03 59.76
C ALA A 586 -20.10 -35.45 58.31
N TYR A 587 -18.85 -35.74 57.98
CA TYR A 587 -18.39 -36.02 56.61
C TYR A 587 -17.45 -37.22 56.59
N THR A 588 -17.59 -38.10 55.59
CA THR A 588 -16.52 -39.02 55.22
C THR A 588 -15.50 -38.31 54.31
N VAL A 589 -14.39 -38.97 54.00
CA VAL A 589 -13.39 -38.42 53.05
C VAL A 589 -14.02 -38.28 51.66
N GLU A 590 -14.82 -39.27 51.25
CA GLU A 590 -15.54 -39.29 49.97
C GLU A 590 -16.56 -38.14 49.88
N ASP A 591 -17.24 -37.80 50.99
CA ASP A 591 -18.15 -36.65 51.05
C ASP A 591 -17.43 -35.32 50.80
N LEU A 592 -16.22 -35.15 51.36
CA LEU A 592 -15.41 -33.96 51.14
C LEU A 592 -14.97 -33.85 49.68
N GLU A 593 -14.50 -34.96 49.10
CA GLU A 593 -14.07 -35.00 47.70
C GLU A 593 -15.23 -34.73 46.73
N LEU A 594 -16.43 -35.24 47.01
CA LEU A 594 -17.63 -34.96 46.22
C LEU A 594 -17.97 -33.47 46.23
N ARG A 595 -17.86 -32.82 47.40
CA ARG A 595 -18.08 -31.37 47.51
C ARG A 595 -17.00 -30.55 46.80
N ILE A 596 -15.74 -30.99 46.87
CA ILE A 596 -14.62 -30.35 46.15
C ILE A 596 -14.82 -30.45 44.63
N LYS A 597 -15.31 -31.59 44.12
CA LYS A 597 -15.68 -31.73 42.71
C LYS A 597 -16.78 -30.75 42.26
N GLY A 598 -17.64 -30.32 43.18
CA GLY A 598 -18.68 -29.32 42.93
C GLY A 598 -18.19 -27.87 42.92
N LEU A 599 -16.90 -27.61 43.18
CA LEU A 599 -16.35 -26.25 43.18
C LEU A 599 -16.14 -25.73 41.76
N PHE A 600 -16.32 -24.43 41.58
CA PHE A 600 -16.14 -23.70 40.32
C PHE A 600 -17.12 -24.08 39.20
N LYS A 601 -17.72 -23.07 38.57
CA LYS A 601 -18.60 -23.17 37.42
C LYS A 601 -17.82 -23.12 36.12
N GLU A 602 -18.40 -23.77 35.13
CA GLU A 602 -18.10 -23.61 33.71
C GLU A 602 -18.93 -22.43 33.18
N ARG A 603 -18.30 -21.34 32.76
CA ARG A 603 -19.00 -20.24 32.07
C ARG A 603 -18.11 -19.53 31.07
#